data_AF-A0ABD2KBQ0-F1
#
_entry.id   AF-A0ABD2KBQ0-F1
#
_cell.length_a   1.000
_cell.length_b   1.000
_cell.length_c   1.000
_cell.angle_alpha   90.00
_cell.angle_beta   90.00
_cell.angle_gamma   90.00
#
_symmetry.space_group_name_H-M   'P 1'
#
loop_
_entity.id
_entity.type
_entity.pdbx_description
1 polymer ?
#
loop_
_entity_poly.entity_id
_entity_poly.type
_entity_poly.pdbx_seq_one_letter_code
_entity_poly.pdbx_strand_id
1 'polypeptide(L)'
;MFNGIVLDSLCDDIDFRFDITRAYFEDLCADLFYRATISPIERVLADAKISKSQLDVVLLIGGSTRIPKARMLLDEFFSGKTLT
;
A
#
# COMPACT_ATOMS: atom_id res chain seq x y z
N MET A 1 -12.11 -1.09 19.60
CA MET A 1 -11.88 0.07 18.71
C MET A 1 -12.93 -0.02 17.63
N PHE A 2 -13.73 1.03 17.39
CA PHE A 2 -14.78 0.99 16.37
C PHE A 2 -14.14 0.84 14.98
N ASN A 3 -14.56 -0.17 14.21
CA ASN A 3 -14.02 -0.52 12.88
C ASN A 3 -14.95 -0.09 11.72
N GLY A 4 -15.83 0.87 11.98
CA GLY A 4 -16.84 1.33 11.02
C GLY A 4 -16.76 2.83 10.76
N ILE A 5 -17.08 3.22 9.53
CA ILE A 5 -17.35 4.59 9.12
C ILE A 5 -18.79 4.91 9.55
N VAL A 6 -18.95 5.94 10.37
CA VAL A 6 -20.27 6.45 10.79
C VAL A 6 -20.32 7.93 10.45
N LEU A 7 -21.33 8.33 9.69
CA LEU A 7 -21.57 9.71 9.29
C LEU A 7 -23.04 10.03 9.55
N ASP A 8 -23.30 11.06 10.34
CA ASP A 8 -24.65 11.53 10.61
C ASP A 8 -25.14 12.40 9.45
N SER A 9 -26.43 12.28 9.10
CA SER A 9 -27.07 13.04 8.01
C SER A 9 -26.25 13.10 6.71
N LEU A 10 -25.79 11.95 6.19
CA LEU A 10 -25.00 11.89 4.96
C LEU A 10 -25.77 12.46 3.77
N CYS A 11 -27.07 12.16 3.66
CA CYS A 11 -27.94 12.67 2.60
C CYS A 11 -29.39 12.74 3.10
N ASP A 12 -30.04 13.89 2.96
CA ASP A 12 -31.46 14.10 3.34
C ASP A 12 -31.81 13.57 4.74
N ASP A 13 -30.98 13.91 5.74
CA ASP A 13 -31.10 13.47 7.13
C ASP A 13 -31.03 11.93 7.35
N ILE A 14 -30.46 11.20 6.39
CA ILE A 14 -30.18 9.76 6.51
C ILE A 14 -28.76 9.55 7.02
N ASP A 15 -28.64 8.88 8.17
CA ASP A 15 -27.36 8.44 8.73
C ASP A 15 -26.74 7.31 7.89
N PHE A 16 -25.42 7.36 7.73
CA PHE A 16 -24.64 6.34 7.06
C PHE A 16 -23.75 5.57 8.02
N ARG A 17 -23.78 4.24 7.91
CA ARG A 17 -22.91 3.34 8.65
C ARG A 17 -22.36 2.30 7.70
N PHE A 18 -21.03 2.12 7.72
CA PHE A 18 -20.36 1.15 6.88
C PHE A 18 -19.16 0.54 7.60
N ASP A 19 -19.14 -0.78 7.72
CA ASP A 19 -18.00 -1.50 8.25
C ASP A 19 -17.00 -1.81 7.14
N ILE A 20 -15.76 -1.35 7.33
CA ILE A 20 -14.68 -1.62 6.39
C ILE A 20 -13.63 -2.52 7.05
N THR A 21 -13.38 -3.68 6.44
CA THR A 21 -12.28 -4.55 6.87
C THR A 21 -11.02 -4.20 6.10
N ARG A 22 -9.86 -4.49 6.69
CA ARG A 22 -8.58 -4.39 5.99
C ARG A 22 -8.57 -5.23 4.72
N ALA A 23 -9.06 -6.47 4.80
CA ALA A 23 -9.11 -7.38 3.66
C ALA A 23 -9.93 -6.79 2.51
N TYR A 24 -11.09 -6.21 2.82
CA TYR A 24 -11.93 -5.57 1.80
C TYR A 24 -11.26 -4.33 1.18
N PHE A 25 -10.61 -3.48 1.97
CA PHE A 25 -9.82 -2.36 1.45
C PHE A 25 -8.66 -2.85 0.55
N GLU A 26 -7.97 -3.91 0.98
CA GLU A 26 -6.85 -4.48 0.22
C GLU A 26 -7.30 -5.07 -1.12
N ASP A 27 -8.46 -5.71 -1.15
CA ASP A 27 -9.09 -6.24 -2.36
C ASP A 27 -9.54 -5.11 -3.31
N LEU A 28 -10.22 -4.09 -2.78
CA LEU A 28 -10.65 -2.91 -3.55
C LEU A 28 -9.49 -2.19 -4.25
N CYS A 29 -8.30 -2.21 -3.66
CA CYS A 29 -7.12 -1.53 -4.18
C CYS A 29 -6.06 -2.50 -4.74
N ALA A 30 -6.42 -3.77 -5.00
CA ALA A 30 -5.46 -4.81 -5.35
C ALA A 30 -4.60 -4.45 -6.58
N ASP A 31 -5.21 -3.90 -7.63
CA ASP A 31 -4.49 -3.47 -8.83
C ASP A 31 -3.59 -2.26 -8.55
N LEU A 32 -4.10 -1.30 -7.77
CA LEU A 32 -3.39 -0.07 -7.42
C LEU A 32 -2.14 -0.35 -6.61
N PHE A 33 -2.20 -1.30 -5.67
CA PHE A 33 -1.01 -1.66 -4.89
C PHE A 33 0.13 -2.10 -5.78
N TYR A 34 -0.09 -3.01 -6.73
CA TYR A 34 0.98 -3.46 -7.62
C TYR A 34 1.48 -2.32 -8.53
N ARG A 35 0.54 -1.61 -9.17
CA ARG A 35 0.85 -0.55 -10.15
C ARG A 35 1.55 0.66 -9.54
N ALA A 36 1.21 1.03 -8.30
CA ALA A 36 1.77 2.19 -7.62
C ALA A 36 3.07 1.87 -6.85
N THR A 37 3.37 0.59 -6.60
CA THR A 37 4.55 0.19 -5.81
C THR A 37 5.58 -0.56 -6.66
N ILE A 38 5.25 -1.76 -7.16
CA ILE A 38 6.21 -2.66 -7.78
C ILE A 38 6.56 -2.23 -9.20
N SER A 39 5.57 -1.91 -10.05
CA SER A 39 5.84 -1.59 -11.46
C SER A 39 6.81 -0.41 -11.66
N PRO A 40 6.72 0.70 -10.91
CA PRO A 40 7.68 1.80 -11.02
C PRO A 40 9.09 1.41 -10.57
N ILE A 41 9.22 0.57 -9.55
CA ILE A 41 10.51 0.09 -9.03
C ILE A 41 11.19 -0.79 -10.07
N GLU A 42 10.47 -1.76 -10.65
CA GLU A 42 10.98 -2.62 -11.73
C GLU A 42 11.51 -1.79 -12.91
N ARG A 43 10.76 -0.77 -13.31
CA ARG A 43 11.16 0.15 -14.38
C ARG A 43 12.45 0.90 -14.03
N VAL A 44 12.53 1.50 -12.84
CA VAL A 44 13.72 2.26 -12.43
C VAL A 44 14.95 1.37 -12.33
N LEU A 45 14.82 0.14 -11.83
CA LEU A 45 15.92 -0.83 -11.78
C LEU A 45 16.40 -1.21 -13.19
N ALA A 46 15.46 -1.43 -14.12
CA ALA A 46 15.78 -1.73 -15.51
C ALA A 46 16.48 -0.54 -16.21
N ASP A 47 15.96 0.67 -16.04
CA ASP A 47 16.53 1.89 -16.61
C ASP A 47 17.94 2.17 -16.06
N ALA A 48 18.16 1.91 -14.77
CA ALA A 48 19.46 2.03 -14.11
C ALA A 48 20.39 0.84 -14.37
N LYS A 49 19.90 -0.25 -14.99
CA LYS A 49 20.63 -1.51 -15.24
C LYS A 49 21.25 -2.12 -13.98
N ILE A 50 20.53 -2.04 -12.86
CA ILE A 50 20.95 -2.60 -11.57
C ILE A 50 19.98 -3.70 -11.12
N SER A 51 20.53 -4.75 -10.52
CA SER A 51 19.74 -5.77 -9.83
C SER A 51 19.30 -5.26 -8.46
N LYS A 52 18.10 -5.65 -8.01
CA LYS A 52 17.62 -5.40 -6.64
C LYS A 52 18.59 -5.88 -5.55
N SER A 53 19.42 -6.88 -5.85
CA SER A 53 20.45 -7.39 -4.94
C SER A 53 21.55 -6.35 -4.65
N GLN A 54 21.79 -5.41 -5.57
CA GLN A 54 22.82 -4.38 -5.48
C GLN A 54 22.40 -3.15 -4.66
N LEU A 55 21.15 -3.08 -4.18
CA LEU A 55 20.69 -1.98 -3.34
C LEU A 55 21.08 -2.18 -1.88
N ASP A 56 21.78 -1.23 -1.26
CA ASP A 56 22.18 -1.38 0.15
C ASP A 56 21.03 -1.09 1.12
N VAL A 57 20.22 -0.06 0.82
CA VAL A 57 19.17 0.46 1.70
C VAL A 57 17.93 0.81 0.89
N VAL A 58 16.75 0.52 1.44
CA VAL A 58 15.45 0.97 0.91
C VAL A 58 14.78 1.88 1.94
N LEU A 59 14.57 3.14 1.57
CA LEU A 59 13.93 4.14 2.41
C LEU A 59 12.47 4.35 1.99
N LEU A 60 11.54 4.22 2.93
CA LEU A 60 10.11 4.36 2.71
C LEU A 60 9.62 5.77 3.07
N ILE A 61 9.42 6.60 2.05
CA ILE A 61 8.98 8.00 2.22
C ILE A 61 7.52 8.17 1.79
N GLY A 62 6.75 8.93 2.58
CA GLY A 62 5.34 9.25 2.31
C GLY A 62 4.36 8.50 3.21
N GLY A 63 3.15 9.04 3.39
CA GLY A 63 2.16 8.45 4.30
C GLY A 63 1.68 7.06 3.87
N SER A 64 1.52 6.84 2.57
CA SER A 64 0.99 5.59 2.01
C SER A 64 1.94 4.39 2.18
N THR A 65 3.22 4.62 2.48
CA THR A 65 4.16 3.52 2.78
C THR A 65 3.87 2.86 4.12
N ARG A 66 3.04 3.47 4.98
CA ARG A 66 2.57 2.88 6.23
C ARG A 66 1.49 1.83 6.01
N ILE A 67 0.93 1.72 4.80
CA ILE A 67 -0.09 0.72 4.48
C ILE A 67 0.55 -0.68 4.56
N PRO A 68 0.03 -1.59 5.40
CA PRO A 68 0.64 -2.91 5.61
C PRO A 68 0.78 -3.74 4.34
N LYS A 69 -0.21 -3.73 3.45
CA LYS A 69 -0.15 -4.42 2.16
C LYS A 69 1.00 -3.93 1.28
N ALA A 70 1.21 -2.61 1.21
CA ALA A 70 2.31 -2.03 0.43
C ALA A 70 3.67 -2.45 0.99
N ARG A 71 3.85 -2.42 2.33
CA ARG A 71 5.10 -2.89 2.97
C ARG A 71 5.36 -4.36 2.71
N MET A 72 4.32 -5.20 2.82
CA MET A 72 4.43 -6.63 2.56
C MET A 72 4.89 -6.92 1.12
N LEU A 73 4.32 -6.23 0.12
CA LEU A 73 4.75 -6.36 -1.27
C LEU A 73 6.21 -5.94 -1.47
N LEU A 74 6.65 -4.87 -0.80
CA LEU A 74 8.03 -4.40 -0.86
C LEU A 74 9.00 -5.36 -0.15
N ASP A 75 8.62 -5.89 1.01
CA ASP A 75 9.40 -6.89 1.75
C ASP A 75 9.60 -8.17 0.93
N GLU A 76 8.54 -8.64 0.27
CA GLU A 76 8.58 -9.79 -0.65
C GLU A 76 9.46 -9.48 -1.86
N PHE A 77 9.27 -8.31 -2.48
CA PHE A 77 10.02 -7.90 -3.66
C PHE A 77 11.53 -7.79 -3.38
N PHE A 78 11.92 -7.18 -2.26
CA PHE A 78 13.33 -7.01 -1.87
C PHE A 78 13.90 -8.17 -1.06
N SER A 79 13.14 -9.26 -0.87
CA SER A 79 13.58 -10.50 -0.24
C SER A 79 14.12 -10.30 1.19
N GLY A 80 13.41 -9.52 2.00
CA GLY A 80 13.71 -9.33 3.43
C GLY A 80 14.87 -8.38 3.74
N LYS A 81 15.28 -7.53 2.77
CA LYS A 81 16.14 -6.37 3.07
C LYS A 81 15.45 -5.44 4.05
N THR A 82 16.23 -4.82 4.94
CA THR A 82 15.70 -3.86 5.93
C THR A 82 15.03 -2.67 5.24
N LEU A 83 13.70 -2.59 5.34
CA LEU A 83 12.92 -1.42 4.92
C LEU A 83 12.89 -0.41 6.08
N THR A 84 13.45 0.78 5.86
CA THR A 84 13.53 1.84 6.88
C THR A 84 12.61 3.00 6.56
#